data_AF-A0A7G4A1X4-F1
#
_entry.id   AF-A0A7G4A1X4-F1
#
_cell.length_a   1.000
_cell.length_b   1.000
_cell.length_c   1.000
_cell.angle_alpha   90.00
_cell.angle_beta   90.00
_cell.angle_gamma   90.00
#
_symmetry.space_group_name_H-M   'P 1'
#
loop_
_entity.id
_entity.type
_entity.pdbx_description
1 polymer ?
#
loop_
_entity_poly.entity_id
_entity_poly.type
_entity_poly.pdbx_seq_one_letter_code
_entity_poly.pdbx_strand_id
1 'polypeptide(L)'
;MNGQKGFSLIEVLVSLSLITTLTLALLQQQGQSNQLLNQLIFRVQGSQFLDQIEETLVAKASKLPPTPSPYHLDIQLKNQQLLLHLVWFEQVGSITRQHNLIGSGE
;
A
#
# COMPACT_ATOMS: atom_id res chain seq x y z
N MET A 1 -38.64 -34.47 -37.01
CA MET A 1 -37.77 -34.25 -35.84
C MET A 1 -36.38 -34.71 -36.22
N ASN A 2 -35.35 -33.86 -36.07
CA ASN A 2 -33.94 -34.20 -35.79
C ASN A 2 -33.08 -32.95 -36.08
N GLY A 3 -32.89 -32.11 -35.06
CA GLY A 3 -32.22 -30.82 -35.17
C GLY A 3 -31.20 -30.57 -34.06
N GLN A 4 -30.42 -31.58 -33.68
CA GLN A 4 -29.26 -31.38 -32.80
C GLN A 4 -28.01 -31.24 -33.67
N LYS A 5 -27.72 -30.00 -34.10
CA LYS A 5 -26.39 -29.63 -34.58
C LYS A 5 -25.49 -29.56 -33.34
N GLY A 6 -24.62 -30.55 -33.18
CA GLY A 6 -23.56 -30.51 -32.16
C GLY A 6 -22.56 -29.40 -32.46
N PHE A 7 -21.81 -28.98 -31.45
CA PHE A 7 -20.72 -28.02 -31.63
C PHE A 7 -19.61 -28.62 -32.49
N SER A 8 -19.09 -27.83 -33.43
CA SER A 8 -17.90 -28.21 -34.19
C SER A 8 -16.69 -28.23 -33.27
N LEU A 9 -15.76 -29.15 -33.48
CA LEU A 9 -14.50 -29.22 -32.73
C LEU A 9 -13.74 -27.88 -32.75
N ILE A 10 -13.78 -27.16 -33.87
CA ILE A 10 -13.15 -25.85 -34.00
C ILE A 10 -13.83 -24.81 -33.10
N GLU A 11 -15.17 -24.82 -33.02
CA GLU A 11 -15.92 -23.90 -32.15
C GLU A 11 -15.59 -24.16 -30.68
N VAL A 12 -15.47 -25.44 -30.29
CA VAL A 12 -15.08 -25.84 -28.93
C VAL A 12 -13.65 -25.37 -28.63
N LEU A 13 -12.71 -25.59 -29.55
CA LEU A 13 -11.30 -25.21 -29.36
C LEU A 13 -11.13 -23.68 -29.29
N VAL A 14 -11.81 -22.93 -30.15
CA VAL A 14 -11.80 -21.46 -30.13
C VAL A 14 -12.41 -20.95 -28.81
N SER A 15 -13.55 -21.51 -28.39
CA SER A 15 -14.19 -21.14 -27.13
C SER A 15 -13.29 -21.44 -25.93
N LEU A 16 -12.66 -22.61 -25.92
CA LEU A 16 -11.74 -23.01 -24.86
C LEU A 16 -10.50 -22.10 -24.81
N SER A 17 -9.94 -21.75 -25.97
CA SER A 17 -8.81 -20.82 -26.06
C SER A 17 -9.20 -19.45 -25.52
N LEU A 18 -10.36 -18.92 -25.91
CA LEU A 18 -10.84 -17.62 -25.45
C LEU A 18 -11.07 -17.59 -23.94
N ILE A 19 -11.73 -18.61 -23.39
CA ILE A 19 -11.95 -18.73 -21.94
C ILE A 19 -10.61 -18.78 -21.21
N THR A 20 -9.68 -19.60 -21.69
CA THR A 20 -8.36 -19.74 -21.07
C THR A 20 -7.59 -18.42 -21.07
N THR A 21 -7.56 -17.71 -22.20
CA THR A 21 -6.90 -16.41 -22.31
C THR A 21 -7.55 -15.37 -21.39
N LEU A 22 -8.89 -15.34 -21.34
CA LEU A 22 -9.61 -14.41 -20.49
C LEU A 22 -9.35 -14.69 -19.01
N THR A 23 -9.42 -15.96 -18.59
CA THR A 23 -9.13 -16.35 -17.20
C THR A 23 -7.70 -16.00 -16.82
N LEU A 24 -6.72 -16.22 -17.71
CA LEU A 24 -5.33 -15.87 -17.47
C LEU A 24 -5.14 -14.35 -17.32
N ALA A 25 -5.76 -13.56 -18.20
CA ALA A 25 -5.71 -12.10 -18.13
C ALA A 25 -6.35 -11.58 -16.82
N LEU A 26 -7.51 -12.13 -16.43
CA LEU A 26 -8.18 -11.77 -15.18
C LEU A 26 -7.33 -12.13 -13.95
N LEU A 27 -6.66 -13.28 -13.96
CA LEU A 27 -5.79 -13.68 -12.86
C LEU A 27 -4.59 -12.71 -12.71
N GLN A 28 -3.98 -12.31 -13.83
CA GLN A 28 -2.91 -11.32 -13.84
C GLN A 28 -3.40 -9.96 -13.35
N GLN A 29 -4.57 -9.51 -13.81
CA GLN A 29 -5.19 -8.26 -13.39
C GLN A 29 -5.51 -8.26 -11.89
N GLN A 30 -6.02 -9.38 -11.35
CA GLN A 30 -6.30 -9.53 -9.93
C GLN A 30 -5.02 -9.42 -9.09
N GLY A 31 -3.93 -10.06 -9.54
CA GLY A 31 -2.63 -9.97 -8.89
C GLY A 31 -2.11 -8.54 -8.80
N GLN A 32 -2.13 -7.80 -9.92
CA GLN A 32 -1.69 -6.40 -9.95
C GLN A 32 -2.59 -5.49 -9.09
N SER A 33 -3.91 -5.70 -9.13
CA SER A 33 -4.85 -4.92 -8.32
C SER A 33 -4.62 -5.14 -6.82
N ASN A 34 -4.39 -6.38 -6.40
CA ASN A 34 -4.08 -6.70 -5.01
C ASN A 34 -2.77 -6.05 -4.56
N GLN A 35 -1.75 -6.01 -5.43
CA GLN A 35 -0.48 -5.34 -5.12
C GLN A 35 -0.69 -3.83 -4.89
N LEU A 36 -1.42 -3.16 -5.78
CA LEU A 36 -1.73 -1.73 -5.64
C LEU A 36 -2.56 -1.46 -4.37
N LEU A 37 -3.56 -2.29 -4.10
CA LEU A 37 -4.41 -2.15 -2.92
C LEU A 37 -3.60 -2.33 -1.63
N ASN A 38 -2.70 -3.32 -1.57
CA ASN A 38 -1.81 -3.53 -0.44
C ASN A 38 -0.90 -2.31 -0.23
N GLN A 39 -0.30 -1.77 -1.30
CA GLN A 39 0.51 -0.55 -1.22
C GLN A 39 -0.29 0.64 -0.66
N LEU A 40 -1.54 0.80 -1.08
CA LEU A 40 -2.42 1.85 -0.56
C LEU A 40 -2.74 1.64 0.91
N ILE A 41 -3.06 0.41 1.34
CA ILE A 41 -3.29 0.09 2.75
C ILE A 41 -2.08 0.48 3.59
N PHE A 42 -0.88 0.09 3.17
CA PHE A 42 0.34 0.43 3.91
C PHE A 42 0.60 1.93 3.96
N ARG A 43 0.33 2.64 2.86
CA ARG A 43 0.48 4.09 2.82
C ARG A 43 -0.50 4.81 3.74
N VAL A 44 -1.77 4.37 3.79
CA VAL A 44 -2.80 4.95 4.66
C VAL A 44 -2.47 4.67 6.12
N GLN A 45 -2.17 3.43 6.48
CA GLN A 45 -1.79 3.05 7.84
C GLN A 45 -0.51 3.76 8.29
N GLY A 46 0.51 3.83 7.44
CA GLY A 46 1.74 4.56 7.73
C GLY A 46 1.51 6.06 7.91
N SER A 47 0.63 6.66 7.12
CA SER A 47 0.23 8.07 7.31
C SER A 47 -0.50 8.26 8.66
N GLN A 48 -1.44 7.39 9.01
CA GLN A 48 -2.15 7.46 10.28
C GLN A 48 -1.19 7.28 11.47
N PHE A 49 -0.20 6.40 11.35
CA PHE A 49 0.83 6.24 12.37
C PHE A 49 1.69 7.50 12.52
N LEU A 50 2.03 8.16 11.41
CA LEU A 50 2.71 9.46 11.45
C LEU A 50 1.84 10.56 12.09
N ASP A 51 0.54 10.58 11.80
CA ASP A 51 -0.41 11.50 12.44
C ASP A 51 -0.44 11.30 13.97
N GLN A 52 -0.45 10.04 14.43
CA GLN A 52 -0.37 9.71 15.86
C GLN A 52 0.95 10.16 16.50
N ILE A 53 2.08 9.98 15.80
CA ILE A 53 3.38 10.47 16.28
C ILE A 53 3.36 12.00 16.40
N GLU A 54 2.84 12.69 15.40
CA GLU A 54 2.72 14.15 15.40
C GLU A 54 1.85 14.63 16.57
N GLU A 55 0.72 13.97 16.82
CA GLU A 55 -0.13 14.27 17.97
C GLU A 55 0.60 14.06 19.30
N THR A 56 1.35 12.97 19.47
CA THR A 56 2.15 12.74 20.69
C THR A 56 3.27 13.77 20.87
N LEU A 57 3.88 14.23 19.78
CA LEU A 57 4.92 15.26 19.80
C LEU A 57 4.33 16.63 20.19
N VAL A 58 3.19 17.01 19.62
CA VAL A 58 2.47 18.25 19.96
C VAL A 58 1.97 18.22 21.40
N ALA A 59 1.42 17.08 21.85
CA ALA A 59 0.97 16.88 23.22
C ALA A 59 2.11 16.78 24.25
N LYS A 60 3.39 16.84 23.81
CA LYS A 60 4.59 16.65 24.64
C LYS A 60 4.52 15.36 25.47
N ALA A 61 3.87 14.33 24.95
CA ALA A 61 3.74 13.05 25.62
C ALA A 61 5.11 12.38 25.73
N SER A 62 5.44 11.83 26.90
CA SER A 62 6.79 11.30 27.18
C SER A 62 7.14 10.00 26.44
N LYS A 63 6.20 9.40 25.69
CA LYS A 63 6.38 8.13 24.98
C LYS A 63 5.74 8.19 23.60
N LEU A 64 6.53 7.84 22.59
CA LEU A 64 6.07 7.62 21.22
C LEU A 64 5.26 6.31 21.14
N PRO A 65 4.27 6.24 20.24
CA PRO A 65 3.55 4.99 20.00
C PRO A 65 4.52 3.91 19.49
N PRO A 66 4.35 2.64 19.90
CA PRO A 66 5.21 1.55 19.42
C PRO A 66 5.04 1.40 17.91
N THR A 67 6.15 1.32 17.18
CA THR A 67 6.13 1.16 15.72
C THR A 67 5.60 -0.22 15.35
N PRO A 68 4.47 -0.32 14.63
CA PRO A 68 3.96 -1.61 14.18
C PRO A 68 4.88 -2.19 13.10
N SER A 69 5.12 -3.51 13.12
CA SER A 69 5.71 -4.20 11.96
C SER A 69 4.73 -4.10 10.78
N PRO A 70 5.16 -3.88 9.52
CA PRO A 70 6.52 -3.91 8.97
C PRO A 70 7.15 -2.52 8.79
N TYR A 71 6.73 -1.54 9.58
CA TYR A 71 7.20 -0.17 9.47
C TYR A 71 8.49 0.04 10.26
N HIS A 72 9.42 0.79 9.70
CA HIS A 72 10.59 1.32 10.39
C HIS A 72 10.52 2.84 10.39
N LEU A 73 10.58 3.42 11.58
CA LEU A 73 10.52 4.85 11.80
C LEU A 73 11.92 5.39 12.08
N ASP A 74 12.38 6.27 11.21
CA ASP A 74 13.58 7.08 11.39
C ASP A 74 13.17 8.52 11.71
N ILE A 75 13.60 9.02 12.86
CA ILE A 75 13.37 10.41 13.26
C ILE A 75 14.71 11.14 13.19
N GLN A 76 14.80 12.16 12.34
CA GLN A 76 15.99 12.98 12.20
C GLN A 76 15.69 14.43 12.58
N LEU A 77 16.50 15.00 13.47
CA LEU A 77 16.44 16.42 13.81
C LEU A 77 17.53 17.15 13.03
N LYS A 78 17.15 18.01 12.07
CA LYS A 78 18.10 18.76 11.25
C LYS A 78 17.69 20.23 11.20
N ASN A 79 18.58 21.14 11.62
CA ASN A 79 18.38 22.60 11.57
C ASN A 79 17.03 23.07 12.14
N GLN A 80 16.66 22.63 13.35
CA GLN A 80 15.38 22.95 14.01
C GLN A 80 14.12 22.42 13.27
N GLN A 81 14.30 21.53 12.31
CA GLN A 81 13.24 20.80 11.64
C GLN A 81 13.29 19.34 12.06
N LEU A 82 12.13 18.81 12.47
CA LEU A 82 11.95 17.41 12.81
C LEU A 82 11.46 16.69 11.55
N LEU A 83 12.27 15.77 11.05
CA LEU A 83 11.99 14.98 9.85
C LEU A 83 11.61 13.57 10.30
N LEU A 84 10.36 13.20 10.04
CA LEU A 84 9.81 11.88 10.27
C LEU A 84 9.87 11.11 8.96
N HIS A 85 10.67 10.06 8.93
CA HIS A 85 10.81 9.16 7.79
C HIS A 85 10.28 7.79 8.17
N LEU A 86 9.20 7.36 7.52
CA LEU A 86 8.62 6.04 7.71
C LEU A 86 8.84 5.21 6.46
N VAL A 87 9.46 4.04 6.60
CA VAL A 87 9.66 3.06 5.52
C VAL A 87 8.96 1.75 5.84
N TRP A 88 8.50 1.02 4.82
CA TRP A 88 7.91 -0.31 4.98
C TRP A 88 8.49 -1.30 3.97
N PHE A 89 8.58 -2.57 4.38
CA PHE A 89 9.10 -3.70 3.60
C PHE A 89 10.41 -3.38 2.88
N GLU A 90 11.54 -3.31 3.60
CA GLU A 90 12.87 -3.17 2.97
C GLU A 90 12.95 -1.99 1.97
N GLN A 91 12.28 -0.86 2.28
CA GLN A 91 12.24 0.37 1.47
C GLN A 91 11.39 0.33 0.18
N VAL A 92 10.45 -0.63 0.04
CA VAL A 92 9.50 -0.65 -1.09
C VAL A 92 8.61 0.60 -1.13
N GLY A 93 8.39 1.26 0.00
CA GLY A 93 7.77 2.58 0.04
C GLY A 93 8.20 3.38 1.26
N SER A 94 8.12 4.71 1.13
CA SER A 94 8.41 5.64 2.20
C SER A 94 7.43 6.81 2.25
N ILE A 95 7.23 7.35 3.45
CA ILE A 95 6.56 8.63 3.68
C ILE A 95 7.52 9.48 4.49
N THR A 96 7.84 10.67 3.97
CA THR A 96 8.60 11.67 4.70
C THR A 96 7.69 12.83 5.05
N ARG A 97 7.68 13.22 6.32
CA ARG A 97 7.06 14.48 6.77
C ARG A 97 8.09 15.34 7.46
N GLN A 98 8.05 16.63 7.15
CA GLN A 98 8.93 17.64 7.74
C GLN A 98 8.08 18.56 8.61
N HIS A 99 8.52 18.75 9.85
CA HIS A 99 7.87 19.64 10.80
C HIS A 99 8.86 20.71 11.24
N ASN A 100 8.47 21.98 11.21
CA ASN A 100 9.24 23.05 11.82
C ASN A 100 8.95 23.04 13.32
N LEU A 101 9.97 22.93 14.17
CA LEU A 101 9.77 23.12 15.61
C LEU A 101 9.47 24.60 15.88
N ILE A 102 8.21 25.00 15.72
CA ILE A 102 7.73 26.29 16.21
C ILE A 102 7.40 26.09 17.70
N GLY A 103 8.31 26.54 18.58
CA GLY A 103 8.07 26.55 20.02
C GLY A 103 9.30 26.39 20.91
N SER A 104 10.33 27.21 20.69
CA SER A 104 11.23 27.63 21.77
C SER A 104 10.95 29.12 22.00
N GLY A 105 10.64 29.48 23.26
CA GLY A 105 10.19 30.80 23.70
C GLY A 105 8.69 30.80 23.97
N GLU A 106 8.18 31.12 25.15
CA GLU A 106 8.72 31.47 26.46
C GLU A 106 7.55 31.30 27.45
#